data_AF-A0A9E2EJN1-F1
#
_entry.id   AF-A0A9E2EJN1-F1
#
_cell.length_a   1.000
_cell.length_b   1.000
_cell.length_c   1.000
_cell.angle_alpha   90.00
_cell.angle_beta   90.00
_cell.angle_gamma   90.00
#
_symmetry.space_group_name_H-M   'P 1'
#
loop_
_entity.id
_entity.type
_entity.pdbx_description
1 polymer ?
#
loop_
_entity_poly.entity_id
_entity_poly.type
_entity_poly.pdbx_seq_one_letter_code
_entity_poly.pdbx_strand_id
1 'polypeptide(L)'
;MSDGFFLGGAIDDAGERTDKQVEYDSGDLTTHGVIVGMTGSGKTGLGVIFLEEALLEGIPTLVIDPKGDMTNLLLTFPDLLPSDFEPWIDEAEAKKDGKTTAEAAEATADLWKGGLESWGIGGDRIDELRDKAGFTIYTPGSEAGVPINIVGSLRKPEGAFDDNAEALRDEIQGFVSGLLGLTGIDADPISSREHILLSNIIEHAWRQGLDLDLASLLGFVQQPPMRKLGVFEVDTFFPEKDRTALAMKLNGLVASPAFQTWLSGPALDVGKLLWDEAGKPQASILYLAHLSESERQFIVTLILSKVVTWMRSQQGSGSLRAMVYMDEVFGFVPPTAEPPAKKPILTMLKQARAFGVGMMLSTQNPVDLDYKALSNAGTWFLGRLQTERDKTRVIDGLEGASTAAQGFDRAKME
;
A
#
# COMPACT_ATOMS: atom_id res chain seq x y z
N MET A 1 14.59 -22.46 13.98
CA MET A 1 13.91 -21.28 13.40
C MET A 1 12.46 -21.45 13.79
N SER A 2 11.95 -20.52 14.60
CA SER A 2 10.55 -20.50 14.98
C SER A 2 9.69 -20.41 13.72
N ASP A 3 8.60 -21.16 13.69
CA ASP A 3 7.55 -20.99 12.67
C ASP A 3 6.74 -19.76 13.12
N GLY A 4 7.08 -18.56 12.63
CA GLY A 4 6.40 -17.32 12.98
C GLY A 4 7.29 -16.09 13.09
N PHE A 5 6.66 -14.92 12.97
CA PHE A 5 7.27 -13.61 13.06
C PHE A 5 7.70 -13.28 14.48
N PHE A 6 8.97 -12.96 14.68
CA PHE A 6 9.47 -12.47 15.96
C PHE A 6 9.07 -11.01 16.17
N LEU A 7 8.18 -10.74 17.14
CA LEU A 7 7.69 -9.39 17.41
C LEU A 7 8.36 -8.70 18.61
N GLY A 8 9.15 -9.43 19.39
CA GLY A 8 9.86 -8.91 20.56
C GLY A 8 9.78 -9.80 21.79
N GLY A 9 9.82 -9.20 22.98
CA GLY A 9 9.83 -9.89 24.26
C GLY A 9 8.64 -9.49 25.12
N ALA A 10 8.07 -10.44 25.85
CA ALA A 10 6.98 -10.18 26.78
C ALA A 10 7.52 -9.37 27.97
N ILE A 11 6.71 -8.44 28.46
CA ILE A 11 7.01 -7.64 29.66
C ILE A 11 6.22 -8.17 30.85
N ASP A 12 6.77 -7.98 32.05
CA ASP A 12 6.06 -8.22 33.31
C ASP A 12 5.23 -6.99 33.75
N ASP A 13 4.57 -7.11 34.90
CA ASP A 13 3.74 -6.02 35.47
C ASP A 13 4.57 -4.78 35.87
N ALA A 14 5.89 -4.91 36.03
CA ALA A 14 6.81 -3.81 36.29
C ALA A 14 7.26 -3.11 35.00
N GLY A 15 6.93 -3.67 33.83
CA GLY A 15 7.36 -3.19 32.52
C GLY A 15 8.76 -3.65 32.14
N GLU A 16 9.33 -4.62 32.86
CA GLU A 16 10.64 -5.20 32.55
C GLU A 16 10.50 -6.33 31.55
N ARG A 17 11.44 -6.44 30.61
CA ARG A 17 11.47 -7.50 29.61
C ARG A 17 11.77 -8.84 30.29
N THR A 18 10.90 -9.81 30.06
CA THR A 18 11.09 -11.20 30.49
C THR A 18 11.89 -12.00 29.45
N ASP A 19 12.31 -13.22 29.80
CA ASP A 19 12.97 -14.14 28.87
C ASP A 19 12.02 -14.74 27.82
N LYS A 20 10.71 -14.46 27.91
CA LYS A 20 9.70 -15.00 26.99
C LYS A 20 9.63 -14.14 25.73
N GLN A 21 9.94 -14.75 24.58
CA GLN A 21 9.75 -14.14 23.27
C GLN A 21 8.25 -14.12 22.88
N VAL A 22 7.88 -13.11 22.09
CA VAL A 22 6.57 -12.96 21.48
C VAL A 22 6.73 -13.27 19.99
N GLU A 23 6.17 -14.39 19.58
CA GLU A 23 6.11 -14.84 18.19
C GLU A 23 4.66 -14.71 17.70
N TYR A 24 4.50 -14.46 16.40
CA TYR A 24 3.22 -14.33 15.74
C TYR A 24 3.15 -15.22 14.50
N ASP A 25 2.15 -16.08 14.42
CA ASP A 25 1.97 -16.98 13.28
C ASP A 25 1.62 -16.17 12.03
N SER A 26 2.42 -16.27 10.97
CA SER A 26 2.19 -15.56 9.72
C SER A 26 0.84 -15.91 9.07
N GLY A 27 0.31 -17.11 9.34
CA GLY A 27 -1.02 -17.54 8.95
C GLY A 27 -2.15 -16.70 9.56
N ASP A 28 -1.96 -16.14 10.77
CA ASP A 28 -2.95 -15.27 11.40
C ASP A 28 -3.16 -13.97 10.60
N LEU A 29 -2.13 -13.50 9.89
CA LEU A 29 -2.22 -12.29 9.06
C LEU A 29 -3.08 -12.47 7.80
N THR A 30 -3.46 -13.71 7.45
CA THR A 30 -4.50 -13.95 6.42
C THR A 30 -5.84 -13.33 6.82
N THR A 31 -6.04 -13.06 8.11
CA THR A 31 -7.21 -12.36 8.65
C THR A 31 -6.98 -10.88 8.89
N HIS A 32 -5.91 -10.32 8.32
CA HIS A 32 -5.57 -8.89 8.41
C HIS A 32 -5.16 -8.43 9.82
N GLY A 33 -4.43 -7.33 9.87
CA GLY A 33 -3.91 -6.75 11.10
C GLY A 33 -4.16 -5.25 11.16
N VAL A 34 -4.33 -4.72 12.37
CA VAL A 34 -4.42 -3.28 12.61
C VAL A 34 -3.42 -2.88 13.70
N ILE A 35 -2.59 -1.88 13.41
CA ILE A 35 -1.70 -1.22 14.35
C ILE A 35 -2.28 0.14 14.68
N VAL A 36 -2.58 0.39 15.96
CA VAL A 36 -3.11 1.66 16.46
C VAL A 36 -2.23 2.19 17.57
N GLY A 37 -1.92 3.47 17.56
CA GLY A 37 -1.16 4.11 18.63
C GLY A 37 -0.74 5.54 18.30
N MET A 38 -0.54 6.37 19.31
CA MET A 38 -0.11 7.76 19.09
C MET A 38 1.28 7.89 18.43
N THR A 39 1.68 9.08 18.00
CA THR A 39 3.08 9.34 17.57
C THR A 39 4.07 8.94 18.66
N GLY A 40 5.16 8.27 18.29
CA GLY A 40 6.18 7.79 19.23
C GLY A 40 5.77 6.56 20.05
N SER A 41 4.61 5.94 19.79
CA SER A 41 4.19 4.70 20.46
C SER A 41 4.82 3.42 19.88
N GLY A 42 5.67 3.53 18.87
CA GLY A 42 6.36 2.39 18.24
C GLY A 42 5.64 1.77 17.04
N LYS A 43 4.54 2.36 16.52
CA LYS A 43 3.81 1.83 15.35
C LYS A 43 4.71 1.54 14.14
N THR A 44 5.49 2.53 13.72
CA THR A 44 6.39 2.45 12.57
C THR A 44 7.43 1.35 12.78
N GLY A 45 8.02 1.28 13.99
CA GLY A 45 8.98 0.22 14.35
C GLY A 45 8.35 -1.18 14.32
N LEU A 46 7.14 -1.34 14.85
CA LEU A 46 6.40 -2.60 14.74
C LEU A 46 6.08 -2.96 13.29
N GLY A 47 5.71 -1.98 12.46
CA GLY A 47 5.50 -2.16 11.03
C GLY A 47 6.76 -2.67 10.32
N VAL A 48 7.91 -2.05 10.59
CA VAL A 48 9.21 -2.50 10.07
C VAL A 48 9.50 -3.95 10.49
N ILE A 49 9.30 -4.29 11.77
CA ILE A 49 9.49 -5.67 12.25
C ILE A 49 8.61 -6.64 11.45
N PHE A 50 7.31 -6.38 11.34
CA PHE A 50 6.41 -7.25 10.56
C PHE A 50 6.87 -7.46 9.12
N LEU A 51 7.35 -6.38 8.48
CA LEU A 51 7.83 -6.42 7.12
C LEU A 51 9.14 -7.22 7.00
N GLU A 52 10.09 -7.03 7.92
CA GLU A 52 11.34 -7.81 7.96
C GLU A 52 11.09 -9.29 8.23
N GLU A 53 10.24 -9.63 9.20
CA GLU A 53 9.89 -11.02 9.52
C GLU A 53 9.17 -11.70 8.35
N ALA A 54 8.25 -11.01 7.68
CA ALA A 54 7.59 -11.53 6.48
C ALA A 54 8.61 -11.88 5.40
N LEU A 55 9.56 -10.97 5.13
CA LEU A 55 10.59 -11.18 4.11
C LEU A 55 11.56 -12.30 4.49
N LEU A 56 11.91 -12.46 5.78
CA LEU A 56 12.70 -13.58 6.29
C LEU A 56 11.99 -14.93 6.13
N GLU A 57 10.66 -14.97 6.21
CA GLU A 57 9.84 -16.15 5.90
C GLU A 57 9.61 -16.36 4.39
N GLY A 58 10.14 -15.47 3.54
CA GLY A 58 9.99 -15.56 2.09
C GLY A 58 8.67 -14.98 1.57
N ILE A 59 7.97 -14.18 2.38
CA ILE A 59 6.68 -13.58 2.07
C ILE A 59 6.92 -12.16 1.54
N PRO A 60 6.55 -11.84 0.29
CA PRO A 60 6.76 -10.52 -0.29
C PRO A 60 5.82 -9.48 0.30
N THR A 61 6.27 -8.23 0.29
CA THR A 61 5.56 -7.11 0.88
C THR A 61 5.33 -6.00 -0.14
N LEU A 62 4.10 -5.49 -0.17
CA LEU A 62 3.75 -4.26 -0.88
C LEU A 62 3.40 -3.19 0.16
N VAL A 63 4.27 -2.19 0.28
CA VAL A 63 4.24 -1.18 1.32
C VAL A 63 3.76 0.14 0.73
N ILE A 64 2.63 0.65 1.20
CA ILE A 64 2.07 1.96 0.81
C ILE A 64 2.47 2.97 1.87
N ASP A 65 3.33 3.91 1.49
CA ASP A 65 3.99 4.83 2.42
C ASP A 65 3.66 6.31 2.10
N PRO A 66 2.54 6.84 2.62
CA PRO A 66 2.16 8.23 2.41
C PRO A 66 3.00 9.24 3.21
N LYS A 67 3.78 8.80 4.19
CA LYS A 67 4.59 9.67 5.07
C LYS A 67 6.07 9.63 4.77
N GLY A 68 6.56 8.57 4.16
CA GLY A 68 7.97 8.36 3.82
C GLY A 68 8.76 7.58 4.86
N ASP A 69 8.12 7.19 5.97
CA ASP A 69 8.79 6.57 7.12
C ASP A 69 9.20 5.11 6.86
N MET A 70 8.56 4.43 5.90
CA MET A 70 8.89 3.05 5.55
C MET A 70 10.14 2.93 4.68
N THR A 71 10.69 4.05 4.17
CA THR A 71 12.00 4.03 3.50
C THR A 71 13.13 3.56 4.42
N ASN A 72 12.94 3.67 5.74
CA ASN A 72 13.86 3.15 6.75
C ASN A 72 14.12 1.64 6.66
N LEU A 73 13.26 0.85 6.00
CA LEU A 73 13.53 -0.57 5.71
C LEU A 73 14.81 -0.79 4.89
N LEU A 74 15.29 0.23 4.16
CA LEU A 74 16.54 0.14 3.42
C LEU A 74 17.77 0.40 4.28
N LEU A 75 17.62 0.82 5.54
CA LEU A 75 18.72 1.05 6.48
C LEU A 75 19.15 -0.25 7.21
N THR A 76 19.12 -1.37 6.49
CA THR A 76 19.52 -2.69 6.95
C THR A 76 20.97 -2.95 6.55
N PHE A 77 21.92 -2.52 7.38
CA PHE A 77 23.36 -2.64 7.15
C PHE A 77 23.92 -3.86 7.88
N PRO A 78 24.42 -4.90 7.19
CA PRO A 78 24.85 -6.12 7.86
C PRO A 78 26.08 -5.94 8.75
N ASP A 79 27.07 -5.17 8.29
CA ASP A 79 28.31 -4.94 9.03
C ASP A 79 28.16 -3.85 10.11
N LEU A 80 27.07 -3.06 10.07
CA LEU A 80 26.78 -1.94 10.97
C LEU A 80 27.99 -1.00 11.13
N LEU A 81 28.68 -0.68 10.03
CA LEU A 81 29.87 0.17 10.08
C LEU A 81 29.46 1.64 10.26
N PRO A 82 30.25 2.47 10.95
CA PRO A 82 30.00 3.91 11.02
C PRO A 82 29.83 4.55 9.63
N SER A 83 30.57 4.08 8.63
CA SER A 83 30.47 4.57 7.24
C SER A 83 29.12 4.28 6.58
N ASP A 84 28.38 3.29 7.05
CA ASP A 84 27.04 2.98 6.54
C ASP A 84 26.01 4.03 7.00
N PHE A 85 26.21 4.59 8.19
CA PHE A 85 25.34 5.59 8.80
C PHE A 85 25.69 7.02 8.42
N GLU A 86 26.97 7.32 8.17
CA GLU A 86 27.45 8.68 7.93
C GLU A 86 26.67 9.45 6.84
N PRO A 87 26.28 8.86 5.68
CA PRO A 87 25.50 9.55 4.66
C PRO A 87 24.09 9.99 5.12
N TRP A 88 23.58 9.39 6.20
CA TRP A 88 22.24 9.62 6.73
C TRP A 88 22.23 10.51 7.97
N ILE A 89 23.40 10.93 8.45
CA ILE A 89 23.51 11.85 9.59
C ILE A 89 23.16 13.27 9.13
N ASP A 90 22.24 13.91 9.86
CA ASP A 90 21.97 15.34 9.70
C ASP A 90 23.15 16.17 10.23
N GLU A 91 23.82 16.89 9.33
CA GLU A 91 24.98 17.72 9.68
C GLU A 91 24.65 18.82 10.70
N ALA A 92 23.45 19.40 10.64
CA ALA A 92 23.03 20.46 11.54
C ALA A 92 22.75 19.91 12.95
N GLU A 93 22.16 18.73 13.05
CA GLU A 93 21.94 18.03 14.32
C GLU A 93 23.27 17.60 14.96
N ALA A 94 24.16 16.96 14.19
CA ALA A 94 25.49 16.58 14.68
C ALA A 94 26.26 17.79 15.23
N LYS A 95 26.23 18.91 14.51
CA LYS A 95 26.87 20.16 14.92
C LYS A 95 26.25 20.75 16.18
N LYS A 96 24.93 20.68 16.34
CA LYS A 96 24.22 21.15 17.54
C LYS A 96 24.66 20.38 18.79
N ASP A 97 24.96 19.09 18.63
CA ASP A 97 25.46 18.22 19.69
C ASP A 97 27.00 18.29 19.86
N GLY A 98 27.66 19.18 19.11
CA GLY A 98 29.10 19.38 19.20
C GLY A 98 29.94 18.23 18.60
N LYS A 99 29.34 17.43 17.71
CA LYS A 99 29.98 16.30 17.03
C LYS A 99 30.20 16.59 15.54
N THR A 100 31.18 15.92 14.96
CA THR A 100 31.29 15.74 13.50
C THR A 100 30.29 14.68 13.01
N THR A 101 30.03 14.64 11.70
CA THR A 101 29.21 13.58 11.09
C THR A 101 29.79 12.19 11.36
N ALA A 102 31.10 12.03 11.25
CA ALA A 102 31.80 10.78 11.53
C ALA A 102 31.63 10.33 13.00
N GLU A 103 31.80 11.24 13.97
CA GLU A 103 31.60 10.93 15.40
C GLU A 103 30.13 10.60 15.72
N ALA A 104 29.18 11.27 15.07
CA ALA A 104 27.75 10.96 15.21
C ALA A 104 27.39 9.62 14.55
N ALA A 105 28.03 9.28 13.43
CA ALA A 105 27.85 8.00 12.75
C ALA A 105 28.43 6.83 13.57
N GLU A 106 29.59 7.00 14.18
CA GLU A 106 30.18 6.01 15.11
C GLU A 106 29.25 5.76 16.30
N ALA A 107 28.75 6.83 16.93
CA ALA A 107 27.79 6.71 18.04
C ALA A 107 26.48 6.03 17.60
N THR A 108 25.99 6.30 16.38
CA THR A 108 24.79 5.65 15.83
C THR A 108 25.04 4.17 15.56
N ALA A 109 26.18 3.81 14.98
CA ALA A 109 26.56 2.42 14.73
C ALA A 109 26.63 1.61 16.03
N ASP A 110 27.30 2.16 17.06
CA ASP A 110 27.39 1.53 18.38
C ASP A 110 26.02 1.36 19.04
N LEU A 111 25.15 2.37 18.93
CA LEU A 111 23.78 2.32 19.45
C LEU A 111 22.97 1.20 18.78
N TRP A 112 23.02 1.11 17.45
CA TRP A 112 22.30 0.10 16.69
C TRP A 112 22.82 -1.29 16.98
N LYS A 113 24.15 -1.47 16.96
CA LYS A 113 24.80 -2.75 17.27
C LYS A 113 24.45 -3.23 18.67
N GLY A 114 24.63 -2.40 19.69
CA GLY A 114 24.28 -2.76 21.07
C GLY A 114 22.79 -3.03 21.27
N GLY A 115 21.93 -2.25 20.59
CA GLY A 115 20.49 -2.46 20.58
C GLY A 115 20.10 -3.82 20.02
N LEU A 116 20.57 -4.16 18.81
CA LEU A 116 20.29 -5.43 18.14
C LEU A 116 20.88 -6.62 18.90
N GLU A 117 22.12 -6.53 19.37
CA GLU A 117 22.76 -7.56 20.18
C GLU A 117 21.96 -7.86 21.46
N SER A 118 21.35 -6.83 22.08
CA SER A 118 20.49 -7.02 23.24
C SER A 118 19.20 -7.81 22.97
N TRP A 119 18.83 -7.97 21.69
CA TRP A 119 17.74 -8.81 21.21
C TRP A 119 18.22 -10.13 20.60
N GLY A 120 19.52 -10.41 20.65
CA GLY A 120 20.12 -11.59 20.01
C GLY A 120 20.12 -11.51 18.48
N ILE A 121 20.01 -10.31 17.91
CA ILE A 121 20.03 -10.07 16.48
C ILE A 121 21.44 -9.62 16.09
N GLY A 122 22.10 -10.41 15.25
CA GLY A 122 23.42 -10.11 14.70
C GLY A 122 23.36 -9.64 13.24
N GLY A 123 24.50 -9.22 12.72
CA GLY A 123 24.66 -8.84 11.30
C GLY A 123 24.34 -9.98 10.33
N ASP A 124 24.56 -11.24 10.74
CA ASP A 124 24.23 -12.44 9.98
C ASP A 124 22.75 -12.57 9.65
N ARG A 125 21.86 -12.14 10.57
CA ARG A 125 20.42 -12.09 10.33
C ARG A 125 20.03 -10.98 9.35
N ILE A 126 20.74 -9.85 9.39
CA ILE A 126 20.52 -8.73 8.46
C ILE A 126 20.99 -9.13 7.06
N ASP A 127 22.14 -9.81 6.96
CA ASP A 127 22.63 -10.44 5.73
C ASP A 127 21.59 -11.42 5.18
N GLU A 128 21.06 -12.32 6.03
CA GLU A 128 20.03 -13.28 5.64
C GLU A 128 18.78 -12.57 5.06
N LEU A 129 18.33 -11.49 5.69
CA LEU A 129 17.20 -10.69 5.19
C LEU A 129 17.49 -10.10 3.79
N ARG A 130 18.67 -9.51 3.60
CA ARG A 130 19.11 -8.93 2.31
C ARG A 130 19.29 -9.99 1.22
N ASP A 131 19.76 -11.17 1.60
CA ASP A 131 19.92 -12.31 0.70
C ASP A 131 18.57 -12.93 0.31
N LYS A 132 17.61 -13.00 1.24
CA LYS A 132 16.29 -13.56 1.00
C LYS A 132 15.34 -12.64 0.24
N ALA A 133 15.43 -11.33 0.40
CA ALA A 133 14.51 -10.39 -0.24
C ALA A 133 15.18 -9.23 -0.97
N GLY A 134 14.54 -8.75 -2.04
CA GLY A 134 14.91 -7.49 -2.70
C GLY A 134 14.19 -6.31 -2.04
N PHE A 135 14.77 -5.12 -2.08
CA PHE A 135 14.19 -3.91 -1.51
C PHE A 135 14.17 -2.81 -2.56
N THR A 136 12.99 -2.30 -2.88
CA THR A 136 12.84 -1.27 -3.91
C THR A 136 11.93 -0.15 -3.44
N ILE A 137 12.42 1.10 -3.50
CA ILE A 137 11.60 2.29 -3.30
C ILE A 137 11.11 2.75 -4.68
N TYR A 138 9.80 2.63 -4.89
CA TYR A 138 9.10 3.14 -6.06
C TYR A 138 8.57 4.55 -5.79
N THR A 139 8.84 5.46 -6.72
CA THR A 139 8.44 6.87 -6.61
C THR A 139 7.59 7.30 -7.81
N PRO A 140 6.27 7.08 -7.81
CA PRO A 140 5.39 7.55 -8.89
C PRO A 140 5.56 9.04 -9.16
N GLY A 141 5.74 9.42 -10.43
CA GLY A 141 5.88 10.83 -10.83
C GLY A 141 7.22 11.49 -10.44
N SER A 142 8.19 10.73 -9.92
CA SER A 142 9.51 11.23 -9.51
C SER A 142 10.62 10.24 -9.88
N GLU A 143 11.83 10.77 -10.10
CA GLU A 143 13.04 9.98 -10.38
C GLU A 143 13.95 9.88 -9.14
N ALA A 144 13.46 10.27 -7.96
CA ALA A 144 14.23 10.18 -6.71
C ALA A 144 14.51 8.73 -6.27
N GLY A 145 13.63 7.80 -6.63
CA GLY A 145 13.81 6.36 -6.49
C GLY A 145 13.61 5.65 -7.83
N VAL A 146 13.06 4.44 -7.81
CA VAL A 146 12.68 3.74 -9.04
C VAL A 146 11.34 4.30 -9.54
N PRO A 147 11.28 4.90 -10.74
CA PRO A 147 10.01 5.35 -11.28
C PRO A 147 9.09 4.15 -11.56
N ILE A 148 7.78 4.37 -11.56
CA ILE A 148 6.80 3.34 -11.91
C ILE A 148 5.74 3.92 -12.82
N ASN A 149 5.43 3.19 -13.88
CA ASN A 149 4.49 3.60 -14.89
C ASN A 149 3.07 3.26 -14.43
N ILE A 150 2.41 4.26 -13.85
CA ILE A 150 1.05 4.18 -13.30
C ILE A 150 0.00 4.36 -14.40
N VAL A 151 0.26 5.18 -15.42
CA VAL A 151 -0.77 5.61 -16.38
C VAL A 151 -0.68 4.89 -17.73
N GLY A 152 0.52 4.52 -18.16
CA GLY A 152 0.80 4.03 -19.51
C GLY A 152 0.52 2.55 -19.75
N SER A 153 0.22 1.75 -18.72
CA SER A 153 -0.06 0.31 -18.86
C SER A 153 -1.53 0.00 -18.58
N LEU A 154 -2.39 0.27 -19.57
CA LEU A 154 -3.79 -0.18 -19.63
C LEU A 154 -3.91 -1.60 -20.19
N ARG A 155 -2.90 -2.42 -19.91
CA ARG A 155 -2.89 -3.83 -20.29
C ARG A 155 -4.08 -4.54 -19.70
N LYS A 156 -4.70 -5.37 -20.52
CA LYS A 156 -5.82 -6.18 -20.07
C LYS A 156 -5.34 -7.14 -18.99
N PRO A 157 -6.11 -7.34 -17.91
CA PRO A 157 -5.80 -8.40 -16.96
C PRO A 157 -5.90 -9.80 -17.59
N GLU A 158 -5.26 -10.77 -16.95
CA GLU A 158 -5.37 -12.18 -17.35
C GLU A 158 -6.76 -12.75 -17.02
N GLY A 159 -7.17 -13.78 -17.77
CA GLY A 159 -8.49 -14.42 -17.62
C GLY A 159 -9.59 -13.81 -18.48
N ALA A 160 -10.79 -14.39 -18.40
CA ALA A 160 -11.96 -13.86 -19.10
C ALA A 160 -12.57 -12.70 -18.32
N PHE A 161 -12.98 -11.64 -19.04
CA PHE A 161 -13.54 -10.44 -18.40
C PHE A 161 -14.75 -10.77 -17.51
N ASP A 162 -15.62 -11.66 -17.98
CA ASP A 162 -16.88 -11.98 -17.29
C ASP A 162 -16.68 -12.77 -15.98
N ASP A 163 -15.55 -13.45 -15.80
CA ASP A 163 -15.23 -14.18 -14.57
C ASP A 163 -14.94 -13.21 -13.40
N ASN A 164 -14.45 -12.00 -13.71
CA ASN A 164 -14.02 -10.99 -12.74
C ASN A 164 -14.60 -9.58 -13.02
N ALA A 165 -15.75 -9.51 -13.69
CA ALA A 165 -16.28 -8.26 -14.25
C ALA A 165 -16.42 -7.12 -13.22
N GLU A 166 -16.78 -7.42 -11.97
CA GLU A 166 -16.87 -6.41 -10.90
C GLU A 166 -15.50 -5.81 -10.56
N ALA A 167 -14.49 -6.65 -10.31
CA ALA A 167 -13.14 -6.21 -9.98
C ALA A 167 -12.50 -5.45 -11.15
N LEU A 168 -12.71 -5.92 -12.37
CA LEU A 168 -12.19 -5.26 -13.58
C LEU A 168 -12.84 -3.90 -13.80
N ARG A 169 -14.15 -3.76 -13.55
CA ARG A 169 -14.82 -2.44 -13.61
C ARG A 169 -14.32 -1.48 -12.53
N ASP A 170 -14.03 -1.99 -11.34
CA ASP A 170 -13.45 -1.18 -10.26
C ASP A 170 -12.03 -0.70 -10.60
N GLU A 171 -11.23 -1.56 -11.25
CA GLU A 171 -9.93 -1.20 -11.77
C GLU A 171 -10.02 -0.14 -12.87
N ILE A 172 -10.94 -0.32 -13.83
CA ILE A 172 -11.22 0.68 -14.88
C ILE A 172 -11.63 2.01 -14.26
N GLN A 173 -12.56 1.99 -13.31
CA GLN A 173 -13.06 3.18 -12.65
C GLN A 173 -11.93 3.93 -11.92
N GLY A 174 -11.10 3.21 -11.15
CA GLY A 174 -9.95 3.78 -10.44
C GLY A 174 -8.93 4.40 -11.40
N PHE A 175 -8.63 3.72 -12.50
CA PHE A 175 -7.76 4.25 -13.55
C PHE A 175 -8.31 5.53 -14.19
N VAL A 176 -9.58 5.50 -14.63
CA VAL A 176 -10.21 6.63 -15.33
C VAL A 176 -10.31 7.85 -14.41
N SER A 177 -10.72 7.66 -13.15
CA SER A 177 -10.77 8.74 -12.17
C SER A 177 -9.40 9.39 -11.95
N GLY A 178 -8.34 8.57 -11.91
CA GLY A 178 -6.98 9.06 -11.84
C GLY A 178 -6.50 9.85 -13.03
N LEU A 179 -6.68 9.27 -14.22
CA LEU A 179 -6.30 9.91 -15.47
C LEU A 179 -7.00 11.27 -15.62
N LEU A 180 -8.30 11.34 -15.31
CA LEU A 180 -9.06 12.58 -15.34
C LEU A 180 -8.60 13.56 -14.26
N GLY A 181 -8.37 13.09 -13.03
CA GLY A 181 -7.85 13.91 -11.93
C GLY A 181 -6.50 14.56 -12.26
N LEU A 182 -5.60 13.82 -12.91
CA LEU A 182 -4.29 14.34 -13.35
C LEU A 182 -4.42 15.39 -14.47
N THR A 183 -5.51 15.36 -15.26
CA THR A 183 -5.83 16.44 -16.21
C THR A 183 -6.58 17.62 -15.58
N GLY A 184 -6.78 17.63 -14.26
CA GLY A 184 -7.56 18.63 -13.55
C GLY A 184 -9.06 18.54 -13.81
N ILE A 185 -9.56 17.38 -14.22
CA ILE A 185 -10.99 17.10 -14.42
C ILE A 185 -11.50 16.33 -13.21
N ASP A 186 -12.29 17.00 -12.37
CA ASP A 186 -13.07 16.34 -11.32
C ASP A 186 -14.31 15.69 -11.95
N ALA A 187 -14.27 14.37 -12.09
CA ALA A 187 -15.25 13.60 -12.84
C ALA A 187 -15.95 12.58 -11.96
N ASP A 188 -17.25 12.79 -11.75
CA ASP A 188 -18.12 11.81 -11.10
C ASP A 188 -18.24 10.54 -11.98
N PRO A 189 -17.90 9.34 -11.45
CA PRO A 189 -17.91 8.11 -12.23
C PRO A 189 -19.27 7.71 -12.84
N ILE A 190 -20.37 8.24 -12.31
CA ILE A 190 -21.73 7.86 -12.71
C ILE A 190 -22.31 8.84 -13.73
N SER A 191 -21.91 10.10 -13.69
CA SER A 191 -22.56 11.18 -14.45
C SER A 191 -21.62 11.96 -15.39
N SER A 192 -20.30 11.90 -15.19
CA SER A 192 -19.35 12.55 -16.11
C SER A 192 -19.31 11.84 -17.46
N ARG A 193 -19.51 12.61 -18.53
CA ARG A 193 -19.44 12.11 -19.92
C ARG A 193 -18.03 11.60 -20.26
N GLU A 194 -17.01 12.29 -19.75
CA GLU A 194 -15.60 11.92 -19.87
C GLU A 194 -15.35 10.56 -19.23
N HIS A 195 -15.78 10.39 -17.98
CA HIS A 195 -15.58 9.15 -17.24
C HIS A 195 -16.33 7.98 -17.87
N ILE A 196 -17.61 8.18 -18.20
CA ILE A 196 -18.45 7.15 -18.84
C ILE A 196 -17.84 6.70 -20.17
N LEU A 197 -17.40 7.64 -21.02
CA LEU A 197 -16.79 7.29 -22.30
C LEU A 197 -15.52 6.47 -22.11
N LEU A 198 -14.57 6.96 -21.30
CA LEU A 198 -13.28 6.31 -21.08
C LEU A 198 -13.47 4.91 -20.48
N SER A 199 -14.33 4.78 -19.48
CA SER A 199 -14.62 3.49 -18.84
C SER A 199 -15.19 2.47 -19.83
N ASN A 200 -16.11 2.89 -20.70
CA ASN A 200 -16.70 2.00 -21.72
C ASN A 200 -15.71 1.64 -22.84
N ILE A 201 -14.81 2.55 -23.21
CA ILE A 201 -13.73 2.26 -24.16
C ILE A 201 -12.80 1.18 -23.60
N ILE A 202 -12.36 1.33 -22.35
CA ILE A 202 -11.45 0.38 -21.73
C ILE A 202 -12.15 -0.98 -21.53
N GLU A 203 -13.39 -1.00 -21.02
CA GLU A 203 -14.18 -2.24 -20.89
C GLU A 203 -14.35 -2.93 -22.26
N HIS A 204 -14.65 -2.17 -23.32
CA HIS A 204 -14.77 -2.72 -24.67
C HIS A 204 -13.47 -3.38 -25.12
N ALA A 205 -12.33 -2.69 -24.99
CA ALA A 205 -11.03 -3.22 -25.40
C ALA A 205 -10.67 -4.50 -24.62
N TRP A 206 -10.83 -4.49 -23.30
CA TRP A 206 -10.50 -5.64 -22.45
C TRP A 206 -11.41 -6.85 -22.74
N ARG A 207 -12.71 -6.63 -22.99
CA ARG A 207 -13.63 -7.71 -23.43
C ARG A 207 -13.23 -8.33 -24.76
N GLN A 208 -12.59 -7.57 -25.64
CA GLN A 208 -12.06 -8.07 -26.92
C GLN A 208 -10.65 -8.67 -26.80
N GLY A 209 -10.09 -8.72 -25.59
CA GLY A 209 -8.73 -9.22 -25.39
C GLY A 209 -7.65 -8.27 -25.89
N LEU A 210 -7.95 -6.97 -26.01
CA LEU A 210 -7.02 -5.95 -26.50
C LEU A 210 -6.35 -5.22 -25.34
N ASP A 211 -5.03 -5.10 -25.43
CA ASP A 211 -4.26 -4.18 -24.59
C ASP A 211 -4.46 -2.75 -25.06
N LEU A 212 -4.45 -1.82 -24.11
CA LEU A 212 -4.45 -0.39 -24.38
C LEU A 212 -3.18 0.26 -23.83
N ASP A 213 -2.86 1.38 -24.44
CA ASP A 213 -1.97 2.42 -23.94
C ASP A 213 -2.67 3.78 -24.09
N LEU A 214 -2.02 4.85 -23.65
CA LEU A 214 -2.64 6.17 -23.70
C LEU A 214 -2.84 6.68 -25.15
N ALA A 215 -2.00 6.26 -26.10
CA ALA A 215 -2.11 6.65 -27.51
C ALA A 215 -3.32 5.99 -28.19
N SER A 216 -3.50 4.69 -28.00
CA SER A 216 -4.66 3.94 -28.49
C SER A 216 -5.96 4.39 -27.81
N LEU A 217 -5.93 4.69 -26.50
CA LEU A 217 -7.06 5.28 -25.79
C LEU A 217 -7.46 6.63 -26.39
N LEU A 218 -6.49 7.52 -26.68
CA LEU A 218 -6.74 8.80 -27.35
C LEU A 218 -7.39 8.61 -28.73
N GLY A 219 -6.93 7.63 -29.50
CA GLY A 219 -7.54 7.25 -30.78
C GLY A 219 -9.00 6.85 -30.62
N PHE A 220 -9.30 5.99 -29.64
CA PHE A 220 -10.67 5.57 -29.33
C PHE A 220 -11.55 6.68 -28.73
N VAL A 221 -11.00 7.68 -28.04
CA VAL A 221 -11.80 8.84 -27.62
C VAL A 221 -12.30 9.62 -28.83
N GLN A 222 -11.45 9.81 -29.85
CA GLN A 222 -11.86 10.50 -31.08
C GLN A 222 -12.83 9.67 -31.91
N GLN A 223 -12.56 8.37 -32.05
CA GLN A 223 -13.40 7.41 -32.78
C GLN A 223 -13.80 6.24 -31.87
N PRO A 224 -14.85 6.41 -31.05
CA PRO A 224 -15.28 5.37 -30.12
C PRO A 224 -15.66 4.07 -30.84
N PRO A 225 -15.20 2.90 -30.36
CA PRO A 225 -15.45 1.61 -31.02
C PRO A 225 -16.90 1.13 -30.85
N MET A 226 -17.73 1.87 -30.10
CA MET A 226 -19.15 1.63 -29.92
C MET A 226 -19.99 2.75 -30.54
N ARG A 227 -21.14 2.38 -31.10
CA ARG A 227 -22.09 3.34 -31.67
C ARG A 227 -22.96 4.04 -30.61
N LYS A 228 -23.21 3.36 -29.48
CA LYS A 228 -24.09 3.84 -28.41
C LYS A 228 -23.41 3.75 -27.04
N LEU A 229 -23.79 4.67 -26.15
CA LEU A 229 -23.53 4.60 -24.71
C LEU A 229 -24.87 4.58 -23.98
N GLY A 230 -25.17 3.44 -23.35
CA GLY A 230 -26.51 3.16 -22.85
C GLY A 230 -27.55 3.22 -23.99
N VAL A 231 -28.55 4.07 -23.85
CA VAL A 231 -29.63 4.21 -24.84
C VAL A 231 -29.33 5.24 -25.94
N PHE A 232 -28.34 6.12 -25.74
CA PHE A 232 -28.04 7.24 -26.63
C PHE A 232 -26.93 6.90 -27.62
N GLU A 233 -26.99 7.49 -28.82
CA GLU A 233 -25.86 7.50 -29.76
C GLU A 233 -24.69 8.28 -29.14
N VAL A 234 -23.46 7.82 -29.38
CA VAL A 234 -22.25 8.44 -28.81
C VAL A 234 -22.15 9.92 -29.17
N ASP A 235 -22.43 10.30 -30.42
CA ASP A 235 -22.38 11.70 -30.87
C ASP A 235 -23.45 12.59 -30.22
N THR A 236 -24.57 11.99 -29.79
CA THR A 236 -25.60 12.72 -29.04
C THR A 236 -25.21 12.88 -27.58
N PHE A 237 -24.68 11.82 -26.97
CA PHE A 237 -24.26 11.82 -25.57
C PHE A 237 -23.04 12.73 -25.34
N PHE A 238 -22.00 12.58 -26.17
CA PHE A 238 -20.74 13.30 -26.06
C PHE A 238 -20.25 13.70 -27.46
N PRO A 239 -20.63 14.89 -27.96
CA PRO A 239 -20.35 15.32 -29.33
C PRO A 239 -18.87 15.32 -29.72
N GLU A 240 -18.58 15.13 -31.00
CA GLU A 240 -17.20 15.05 -31.53
C GLU A 240 -16.32 16.24 -31.12
N LYS A 241 -16.87 17.46 -31.11
CA LYS A 241 -16.15 18.66 -30.66
C LYS A 241 -15.69 18.53 -29.20
N ASP A 242 -16.56 18.04 -28.32
CA ASP A 242 -16.24 17.90 -26.90
C ASP A 242 -15.28 16.71 -26.69
N ARG A 243 -15.44 15.61 -27.43
CA ARG A 243 -14.48 14.48 -27.42
C ARG A 243 -13.10 14.93 -27.89
N THR A 244 -13.04 15.77 -28.92
CA THR A 244 -11.78 16.36 -29.41
C THR A 244 -11.15 17.23 -28.32
N ALA A 245 -11.94 18.01 -27.59
CA ALA A 245 -11.43 18.79 -26.46
C ALA A 245 -10.88 17.90 -25.33
N LEU A 246 -11.55 16.79 -24.99
CA LEU A 246 -11.04 15.80 -24.04
C LEU A 246 -9.72 15.17 -24.53
N ALA A 247 -9.68 14.74 -25.79
CA ALA A 247 -8.47 14.18 -26.40
C ALA A 247 -7.30 15.18 -26.38
N MET A 248 -7.56 16.46 -26.62
CA MET A 248 -6.52 17.50 -26.52
C MET A 248 -6.01 17.69 -25.09
N LYS A 249 -6.89 17.63 -24.07
CA LYS A 249 -6.46 17.69 -22.65
C LYS A 249 -5.59 16.49 -22.28
N LEU A 250 -6.04 15.28 -22.62
CA LEU A 250 -5.30 14.04 -22.38
C LEU A 250 -3.94 14.04 -23.13
N ASN A 251 -3.92 14.51 -24.37
CA ASN A 251 -2.67 14.67 -25.14
C ASN A 251 -1.75 15.73 -24.53
N GLY A 252 -2.30 16.83 -24.03
CA GLY A 252 -1.52 17.86 -23.32
C GLY A 252 -0.81 17.30 -22.09
N LEU A 253 -1.45 16.37 -21.38
CA LEU A 253 -0.85 15.62 -20.28
C LEU A 253 0.30 14.73 -20.79
N VAL A 254 0.15 13.96 -21.87
CA VAL A 254 1.25 13.17 -22.46
C VAL A 254 2.44 14.05 -22.90
N ALA A 255 2.14 15.20 -23.50
CA ALA A 255 3.15 16.11 -24.00
C ALA A 255 3.85 16.92 -22.88
N SER A 256 3.31 16.91 -21.65
CA SER A 256 3.87 17.65 -20.53
C SER A 256 5.16 16.99 -20.02
N PRO A 257 6.27 17.74 -19.88
CA PRO A 257 7.49 17.22 -19.28
C PRO A 257 7.29 16.70 -17.85
N ALA A 258 6.44 17.38 -17.06
CA ALA A 258 6.13 16.97 -15.69
C ALA A 258 5.39 15.61 -15.63
N PHE A 259 4.79 15.18 -16.74
CA PHE A 259 4.07 13.92 -16.83
C PHE A 259 4.92 12.76 -17.36
N GLN A 260 6.05 13.05 -18.01
CA GLN A 260 6.94 12.00 -18.52
C GLN A 260 7.40 11.05 -17.43
N THR A 261 7.63 11.56 -16.21
CA THR A 261 7.98 10.75 -15.04
C THR A 261 6.88 9.76 -14.64
N TRP A 262 5.60 10.07 -14.88
CA TRP A 262 4.46 9.18 -14.60
C TRP A 262 4.28 8.04 -15.60
N LEU A 263 4.89 8.18 -16.78
CA LEU A 263 4.94 7.15 -17.83
C LEU A 263 6.26 6.36 -17.81
N SER A 264 7.23 6.82 -17.02
CA SER A 264 8.55 6.22 -16.92
C SER A 264 8.58 5.01 -15.97
N GLY A 265 9.58 4.16 -16.13
CA GLY A 265 9.77 2.96 -15.32
C GLY A 265 8.93 1.75 -15.76
N PRO A 266 9.05 0.62 -15.04
CA PRO A 266 8.26 -0.58 -15.30
C PRO A 266 6.76 -0.31 -15.17
N ALA A 267 5.97 -1.05 -15.95
CA ALA A 267 4.52 -1.08 -15.82
C ALA A 267 4.10 -1.53 -14.41
N LEU A 268 3.02 -0.94 -13.89
CA LEU A 268 2.40 -1.38 -12.65
C LEU A 268 1.84 -2.82 -12.79
N ASP A 269 2.62 -3.79 -12.34
CA ASP A 269 2.31 -5.22 -12.33
C ASP A 269 2.56 -5.77 -10.93
N VAL A 270 1.48 -6.16 -10.23
CA VAL A 270 1.54 -6.61 -8.83
C VAL A 270 2.40 -7.86 -8.68
N GLY A 271 2.39 -8.77 -9.65
CA GLY A 271 3.21 -9.98 -9.60
C GLY A 271 4.70 -9.62 -9.58
N LYS A 272 5.11 -8.67 -10.43
CA LYS A 272 6.50 -8.18 -10.52
C LYS A 272 6.92 -7.26 -9.37
N LEU A 273 5.95 -6.63 -8.69
CA LEU A 273 6.22 -5.90 -7.46
C LEU A 273 6.42 -6.84 -6.27
N LEU A 274 5.79 -8.02 -6.28
CA LEU A 274 5.92 -8.97 -5.18
C LEU A 274 7.11 -9.91 -5.38
N TRP A 275 7.44 -10.26 -6.64
CA TRP A 275 8.47 -11.24 -6.95
C TRP A 275 9.36 -10.76 -8.09
N ASP A 276 10.66 -11.01 -7.99
CA ASP A 276 11.56 -10.84 -9.13
C ASP A 276 11.45 -12.01 -10.13
N GLU A 277 12.23 -11.94 -11.22
CA GLU A 277 12.24 -12.98 -12.26
C GLU A 277 12.75 -14.35 -11.76
N ALA A 278 13.51 -14.38 -10.66
CA ALA A 278 14.01 -15.60 -10.03
C ALA A 278 13.03 -16.15 -8.98
N GLY A 279 11.92 -15.46 -8.70
CA GLY A 279 10.97 -15.81 -7.65
C GLY A 279 11.43 -15.40 -6.25
N LYS A 280 12.39 -14.48 -6.13
CA LYS A 280 12.82 -13.90 -4.85
C LYS A 280 11.78 -12.88 -4.40
N PRO A 281 11.31 -12.94 -3.13
CA PRO A 281 10.33 -11.99 -2.60
C PRO A 281 10.91 -10.57 -2.60
N GLN A 282 10.03 -9.59 -2.78
CA GLN A 282 10.38 -8.18 -2.81
C GLN A 282 9.66 -7.42 -1.70
N ALA A 283 10.37 -6.45 -1.13
CA ALA A 283 9.82 -5.35 -0.38
C ALA A 283 9.64 -4.15 -1.31
N SER A 284 8.44 -4.02 -1.87
CA SER A 284 8.08 -2.94 -2.77
C SER A 284 7.47 -1.78 -2.00
N ILE A 285 8.27 -0.73 -1.78
CA ILE A 285 7.87 0.46 -1.02
C ILE A 285 7.44 1.55 -1.97
N LEU A 286 6.14 1.86 -1.97
CA LEU A 286 5.56 2.96 -2.72
C LEU A 286 5.62 4.22 -1.87
N TYR A 287 6.64 5.04 -2.12
CA TYR A 287 6.84 6.31 -1.45
C TYR A 287 5.94 7.39 -2.07
N LEU A 288 5.02 7.96 -1.28
CA LEU A 288 4.01 8.90 -1.77
C LEU A 288 4.04 10.26 -1.04
N ALA A 289 5.04 10.51 -0.20
CA ALA A 289 5.11 11.74 0.61
C ALA A 289 5.23 13.02 -0.24
N HIS A 290 5.85 12.95 -1.42
CA HIS A 290 6.01 14.06 -2.35
C HIS A 290 4.73 14.42 -3.13
N LEU A 291 3.73 13.53 -3.13
CA LEU A 291 2.50 13.71 -3.88
C LEU A 291 1.49 14.58 -3.13
N SER A 292 0.64 15.27 -3.90
CA SER A 292 -0.55 15.93 -3.36
C SER A 292 -1.56 14.90 -2.83
N GLU A 293 -2.54 15.35 -2.04
CA GLU A 293 -3.55 14.45 -1.46
C GLU A 293 -4.38 13.74 -2.53
N SER A 294 -4.78 14.43 -3.60
CA SER A 294 -5.55 13.84 -4.70
C SER A 294 -4.72 12.81 -5.47
N GLU A 295 -3.44 13.09 -5.73
CA GLU A 295 -2.51 12.14 -6.35
C GLU A 295 -2.31 10.91 -5.46
N ARG A 296 -2.13 11.09 -4.15
CA ARG A 296 -2.06 9.98 -3.19
C ARG A 296 -3.30 9.10 -3.24
N GLN A 297 -4.49 9.69 -3.14
CA GLN A 297 -5.76 8.96 -3.22
C GLN A 297 -5.87 8.16 -4.52
N PHE A 298 -5.49 8.78 -5.64
CA PHE A 298 -5.48 8.09 -6.92
C PHE A 298 -4.52 6.89 -6.93
N ILE A 299 -3.25 7.10 -6.60
CA ILE A 299 -2.22 6.06 -6.62
C ILE A 299 -2.62 4.88 -5.74
N VAL A 300 -3.04 5.15 -4.50
CA VAL A 300 -3.50 4.10 -3.57
C VAL A 300 -4.70 3.34 -4.13
N THR A 301 -5.67 4.04 -4.71
CA THR A 301 -6.85 3.39 -5.33
C THR A 301 -6.42 2.47 -6.46
N LEU A 302 -5.57 2.95 -7.37
CA LEU A 302 -5.15 2.17 -8.54
C LEU A 302 -4.37 0.92 -8.14
N ILE A 303 -3.38 1.07 -7.26
CA ILE A 303 -2.56 -0.07 -6.80
C ILE A 303 -3.42 -1.09 -6.08
N LEU A 304 -4.29 -0.67 -5.16
CA LEU A 304 -5.12 -1.63 -4.44
C LEU A 304 -6.16 -2.29 -5.36
N SER A 305 -6.70 -1.59 -6.35
CA SER A 305 -7.54 -2.23 -7.38
C SER A 305 -6.76 -3.26 -8.19
N LYS A 306 -5.51 -2.97 -8.59
CA LYS A 306 -4.62 -3.94 -9.24
C LYS A 306 -4.33 -5.15 -8.35
N VAL A 307 -4.12 -4.94 -7.04
CA VAL A 307 -3.94 -6.03 -6.07
C VAL A 307 -5.20 -6.88 -5.98
N VAL A 308 -6.39 -6.27 -5.97
CA VAL A 308 -7.67 -6.98 -5.97
C VAL A 308 -7.84 -7.84 -7.24
N THR A 309 -7.51 -7.30 -8.41
CA THR A 309 -7.53 -8.06 -9.66
C THR A 309 -6.51 -9.21 -9.64
N TRP A 310 -5.27 -8.92 -9.22
CA TRP A 310 -4.20 -9.92 -9.12
C TRP A 310 -4.55 -11.04 -8.15
N MET A 311 -5.04 -10.74 -6.93
CA MET A 311 -5.34 -11.77 -5.94
C MET A 311 -6.44 -12.71 -6.42
N ARG A 312 -7.44 -12.21 -7.16
CA ARG A 312 -8.55 -13.00 -7.70
C ARG A 312 -8.15 -13.93 -8.84
N SER A 313 -7.02 -13.66 -9.52
CA SER A 313 -6.47 -14.60 -10.50
C SER A 313 -5.65 -15.71 -9.84
N GLN A 314 -5.34 -15.60 -8.54
CA GLN A 314 -4.58 -16.63 -7.83
C GLN A 314 -5.47 -17.78 -7.38
N GLN A 315 -4.85 -18.95 -7.21
CA GLN A 315 -5.49 -20.07 -6.51
C GLN A 315 -5.69 -19.73 -5.04
N GLY A 316 -6.79 -20.23 -4.47
CA GLY A 316 -7.08 -20.10 -3.06
C GLY A 316 -5.96 -20.68 -2.19
N SER A 317 -5.66 -20.02 -1.08
CA SER A 317 -4.57 -20.39 -0.18
C SER A 317 -5.00 -20.25 1.27
N GLY A 318 -4.59 -21.21 2.12
CA GLY A 318 -4.72 -21.13 3.56
C GLY A 318 -3.53 -20.46 4.25
N SER A 319 -2.39 -20.36 3.56
CA SER A 319 -1.18 -19.70 4.05
C SER A 319 -1.05 -18.26 3.51
N LEU A 320 -0.31 -17.43 4.23
CA LEU A 320 0.04 -16.09 3.81
C LEU A 320 0.98 -16.14 2.59
N ARG A 321 0.51 -15.62 1.46
CA ARG A 321 1.21 -15.51 0.17
C ARG A 321 1.89 -14.17 -0.01
N ALA A 322 1.28 -13.09 0.48
CA ALA A 322 1.79 -11.73 0.33
C ALA A 322 1.19 -10.85 1.42
N MET A 323 1.95 -9.84 1.84
CA MET A 323 1.52 -8.84 2.81
C MET A 323 1.39 -7.48 2.13
N VAL A 324 0.23 -6.85 2.24
CA VAL A 324 0.04 -5.44 1.91
C VAL A 324 0.09 -4.64 3.21
N TYR A 325 1.05 -3.74 3.33
CA TYR A 325 1.16 -2.85 4.48
C TYR A 325 0.80 -1.42 4.06
N MET A 326 0.00 -0.73 4.87
CA MET A 326 -0.35 0.66 4.63
C MET A 326 -0.07 1.47 5.88
N ASP A 327 0.93 2.36 5.80
CA ASP A 327 1.20 3.28 6.89
C ASP A 327 0.23 4.46 6.86
N GLU A 328 -0.09 4.98 8.04
CA GLU A 328 -0.99 6.11 8.27
C GLU A 328 -2.21 6.14 7.32
N VAL A 329 -3.12 5.19 7.49
CA VAL A 329 -4.30 5.02 6.61
C VAL A 329 -5.36 6.13 6.78
N PHE A 330 -5.08 7.16 7.58
CA PHE A 330 -5.96 8.32 7.75
C PHE A 330 -6.38 8.93 6.41
N GLY A 331 -7.69 9.18 6.25
CA GLY A 331 -8.26 9.76 5.04
C GLY A 331 -8.53 8.77 3.91
N PHE A 332 -8.04 7.53 3.97
CA PHE A 332 -8.28 6.52 2.92
C PHE A 332 -9.46 5.59 3.22
N VAL A 333 -9.77 5.35 4.49
CA VAL A 333 -10.90 4.51 4.93
C VAL A 333 -11.73 5.15 6.07
N PRO A 334 -12.17 6.41 5.91
CA PRO A 334 -12.92 7.11 6.96
C PRO A 334 -14.31 6.49 7.18
N PRO A 335 -14.88 6.62 8.40
CA PRO A 335 -16.19 6.01 8.73
C PRO A 335 -17.38 6.67 8.02
N THR A 336 -17.29 7.94 7.65
CA THR A 336 -18.44 8.72 7.13
C THR A 336 -18.31 9.14 5.67
N ALA A 337 -17.09 9.30 5.17
CA ALA A 337 -16.83 9.64 3.78
C ALA A 337 -16.53 8.39 2.94
N GLU A 338 -16.69 8.52 1.63
CA GLU A 338 -16.43 7.47 0.64
C GLU A 338 -15.34 7.92 -0.35
N PRO A 339 -14.08 8.10 0.10
CA PRO A 339 -12.99 8.41 -0.81
C PRO A 339 -12.71 7.22 -1.74
N PRO A 340 -12.09 7.44 -2.92
CA PRO A 340 -11.89 6.39 -3.92
C PRO A 340 -11.17 5.13 -3.39
N ALA A 341 -10.18 5.31 -2.52
CA ALA A 341 -9.39 4.20 -1.97
C ALA A 341 -10.17 3.30 -0.99
N LYS A 342 -11.30 3.78 -0.44
CA LYS A 342 -12.06 3.05 0.57
C LYS A 342 -12.60 1.72 0.04
N LYS A 343 -13.14 1.72 -1.18
CA LYS A 343 -13.73 0.52 -1.79
C LYS A 343 -12.70 -0.62 -1.95
N PRO A 344 -11.52 -0.43 -2.57
CA PRO A 344 -10.55 -1.51 -2.68
C PRO A 344 -9.98 -1.92 -1.32
N ILE A 345 -9.76 -1.01 -0.36
CA ILE A 345 -9.36 -1.38 1.01
C ILE A 345 -10.38 -2.32 1.66
N LEU A 346 -11.67 -1.95 1.65
CA LEU A 346 -12.72 -2.79 2.22
C LEU A 346 -12.90 -4.12 1.46
N THR A 347 -12.59 -4.16 0.17
CA THR A 347 -12.62 -5.38 -0.63
C THR A 347 -11.49 -6.33 -0.23
N MET A 348 -10.28 -5.80 -0.06
CA MET A 348 -9.13 -6.55 0.46
C MET A 348 -9.48 -7.16 1.81
N LEU A 349 -9.91 -6.34 2.78
CA LEU A 349 -10.22 -6.81 4.13
C LEU A 349 -11.32 -7.87 4.21
N LYS A 350 -12.22 -7.95 3.22
CA LYS A 350 -13.32 -8.93 3.20
C LYS A 350 -12.98 -10.21 2.46
N GLN A 351 -12.11 -10.15 1.45
CA GLN A 351 -12.00 -11.22 0.45
C GLN A 351 -10.56 -11.73 0.29
N ALA A 352 -9.55 -10.94 0.63
CA ALA A 352 -8.15 -11.28 0.38
C ALA A 352 -7.68 -12.51 1.16
N ARG A 353 -8.31 -12.81 2.31
CA ARG A 353 -8.09 -14.04 3.10
C ARG A 353 -8.15 -15.31 2.25
N ALA A 354 -9.14 -15.42 1.35
CA ALA A 354 -9.33 -16.61 0.53
C ALA A 354 -8.16 -16.88 -0.43
N PHE A 355 -7.37 -15.85 -0.73
CA PHE A 355 -6.23 -15.89 -1.64
C PHE A 355 -4.89 -15.82 -0.90
N GLY A 356 -4.90 -15.91 0.42
CA GLY A 356 -3.69 -15.82 1.24
C GLY A 356 -3.06 -14.42 1.25
N VAL A 357 -3.80 -13.35 0.96
CA VAL A 357 -3.26 -11.99 0.98
C VAL A 357 -3.66 -11.29 2.27
N GLY A 358 -2.66 -10.96 3.09
CA GLY A 358 -2.84 -10.22 4.34
C GLY A 358 -2.76 -8.72 4.11
N MET A 359 -3.50 -7.95 4.90
CA MET A 359 -3.44 -6.48 4.87
C MET A 359 -3.19 -6.00 6.30
N MET A 360 -2.15 -5.19 6.48
CA MET A 360 -1.85 -4.55 7.75
C MET A 360 -2.03 -3.05 7.62
N LEU A 361 -2.94 -2.50 8.42
CA LEU A 361 -3.23 -1.06 8.46
C LEU A 361 -2.62 -0.44 9.71
N SER A 362 -1.84 0.62 9.54
CA SER A 362 -1.32 1.44 10.64
C SER A 362 -2.05 2.78 10.69
N THR A 363 -2.49 3.20 11.87
CA THR A 363 -3.11 4.51 12.08
C THR A 363 -2.72 5.11 13.43
N GLN A 364 -2.60 6.43 13.49
CA GLN A 364 -2.51 7.14 14.76
C GLN A 364 -3.84 7.17 15.51
N ASN A 365 -4.95 7.24 14.78
CA ASN A 365 -6.26 7.51 15.33
C ASN A 365 -7.28 6.43 14.90
N PRO A 366 -7.76 5.60 15.85
CA PRO A 366 -8.72 4.53 15.53
C PRO A 366 -10.10 5.07 15.17
N VAL A 367 -10.44 6.29 15.61
CA VAL A 367 -11.70 6.97 15.29
C VAL A 367 -11.84 7.30 13.80
N ASP A 368 -10.71 7.37 13.10
CA ASP A 368 -10.66 7.72 11.69
C ASP A 368 -10.80 6.50 10.77
N LEU A 369 -11.01 5.31 11.35
CA LEU A 369 -11.24 4.07 10.61
C LEU A 369 -12.73 3.70 10.55
N ASP A 370 -13.16 3.30 9.36
CA ASP A 370 -14.44 2.63 9.14
C ASP A 370 -14.51 1.36 10.00
N TYR A 371 -15.64 1.20 10.70
CA TYR A 371 -15.86 0.06 11.57
C TYR A 371 -15.79 -1.28 10.83
N LYS A 372 -16.17 -1.32 9.55
CA LYS A 372 -16.04 -2.52 8.71
C LYS A 372 -14.58 -2.89 8.48
N ALA A 373 -13.66 -1.92 8.45
CA ALA A 373 -12.24 -2.22 8.33
C ALA A 373 -11.74 -2.90 9.62
N LEU A 374 -12.12 -2.32 10.76
CA LEU A 374 -11.78 -2.82 12.09
C LEU A 374 -12.33 -4.23 12.36
N SER A 375 -13.61 -4.48 12.01
CA SER A 375 -14.26 -5.76 12.30
C SER A 375 -13.71 -6.94 11.49
N ASN A 376 -13.00 -6.68 10.38
CA ASN A 376 -12.41 -7.72 9.54
C ASN A 376 -10.95 -8.02 9.91
N ALA A 377 -10.34 -7.25 10.81
CA ALA A 377 -8.98 -7.50 11.29
C ALA A 377 -9.00 -8.52 12.44
N GLY A 378 -8.34 -9.66 12.23
CA GLY A 378 -8.24 -10.73 13.22
C GLY A 378 -7.18 -10.50 14.28
N THR A 379 -6.20 -9.62 14.03
CA THR A 379 -5.19 -9.24 15.03
C THR A 379 -5.07 -7.72 15.17
N TRP A 380 -4.94 -7.28 16.42
CA TRP A 380 -4.82 -5.87 16.78
C TRP A 380 -3.57 -5.64 17.62
N PHE A 381 -2.80 -4.63 17.25
CA PHE A 381 -1.60 -4.19 17.97
C PHE A 381 -1.85 -2.78 18.50
N LEU A 382 -1.89 -2.65 19.82
CA LEU A 382 -2.26 -1.42 20.50
C LEU A 382 -1.02 -0.81 21.17
N GLY A 383 -0.52 0.26 20.59
CA GLY A 383 0.41 1.17 21.25
C GLY A 383 -0.30 2.05 22.26
N ARG A 384 0.45 2.97 22.86
CA ARG A 384 -0.10 3.94 23.82
C ARG A 384 -1.23 4.78 23.18
N LEU A 385 -2.36 4.87 23.88
CA LEU A 385 -3.50 5.73 23.55
C LEU A 385 -3.62 6.85 24.59
N GLN A 386 -3.91 8.08 24.15
CA GLN A 386 -3.99 9.23 25.07
C GLN A 386 -5.41 9.58 25.50
N THR A 387 -6.39 9.44 24.60
CA THR A 387 -7.74 9.94 24.85
C THR A 387 -8.70 8.80 25.20
N GLU A 388 -9.65 9.09 26.10
CA GLU A 388 -10.72 8.14 26.44
C GLU A 388 -11.58 7.76 25.23
N ARG A 389 -11.74 8.70 24.28
CA ARG A 389 -12.44 8.45 23.02
C ARG A 389 -11.73 7.40 22.17
N ASP A 390 -10.41 7.46 22.06
CA ASP A 390 -9.64 6.49 21.29
C ASP A 390 -9.70 5.10 21.93
N LYS A 391 -9.57 5.03 23.26
CA LYS A 391 -9.73 3.79 24.02
C LYS A 391 -11.11 3.16 23.79
N THR A 392 -12.16 3.97 23.94
CA THR A 392 -13.55 3.53 23.75
C THR A 392 -13.75 2.99 22.34
N ARG A 393 -13.22 3.69 21.33
CA ARG A 393 -13.34 3.26 19.93
C ARG A 393 -12.62 1.95 19.63
N VAL A 394 -11.43 1.76 20.21
CA VAL A 394 -10.69 0.48 20.10
C VAL A 394 -11.48 -0.64 20.77
N ILE A 395 -12.01 -0.40 21.97
CA ILE A 395 -12.84 -1.37 22.70
C ILE A 395 -14.08 -1.76 21.87
N ASP A 396 -14.80 -0.79 21.31
CA ASP A 396 -15.98 -1.04 20.48
C ASP A 396 -15.61 -1.82 19.19
N GLY A 397 -14.43 -1.55 18.62
CA GLY A 397 -13.90 -2.29 17.47
C GLY A 397 -13.54 -3.73 17.80
N LEU A 398 -12.87 -3.95 18.94
CA LEU A 398 -12.55 -5.29 19.45
C LEU A 398 -13.81 -6.08 19.80
N GLU A 399 -14.80 -5.44 20.43
CA GLU A 399 -16.12 -6.03 20.69
C GLU A 399 -16.79 -6.45 19.36
N GLY A 400 -16.73 -5.58 18.36
CA GLY A 400 -17.18 -5.88 17.00
C GLY A 400 -16.52 -7.11 16.37
N ALA A 401 -15.19 -7.16 16.38
CA ALA A 401 -14.42 -8.29 15.84
C ALA A 401 -14.65 -9.59 16.64
N SER A 402 -14.81 -9.48 17.96
CA SER A 402 -14.98 -10.62 18.87
C SER A 402 -16.41 -11.14 18.99
N THR A 403 -17.45 -10.43 18.52
CA THR A 403 -18.79 -11.06 18.39
C THR A 403 -18.80 -12.29 17.47
N ALA A 404 -17.75 -12.51 16.68
CA ALA A 404 -17.48 -13.75 15.94
C ALA A 404 -16.77 -14.86 16.75
N ALA A 405 -16.14 -14.54 17.89
CA ALA A 405 -15.37 -15.44 18.76
C ALA A 405 -15.72 -15.20 20.24
N GLN A 406 -16.54 -16.08 20.86
CA GLN A 406 -16.95 -15.96 22.27
C GLN A 406 -15.76 -15.66 23.20
N GLY A 407 -15.84 -14.59 24.02
CA GLY A 407 -14.88 -14.35 25.10
C GLY A 407 -14.46 -12.90 25.40
N PHE A 408 -15.10 -11.88 24.81
CA PHE A 408 -14.74 -10.49 25.10
C PHE A 408 -15.36 -10.00 26.42
N ASP A 409 -14.51 -9.68 27.40
CA ASP A 409 -14.88 -9.04 28.66
C ASP A 409 -14.44 -7.57 28.64
N ARG A 410 -15.40 -6.68 28.37
CA ARG A 410 -15.19 -5.24 28.29
C ARG A 410 -14.63 -4.67 29.60
N ALA A 411 -15.08 -5.16 30.75
CA ALA A 411 -14.68 -4.65 32.06
C ALA A 411 -13.24 -5.02 32.44
N LYS A 412 -12.65 -6.02 31.79
CA LYS A 412 -11.23 -6.39 31.96
C LYS A 412 -10.30 -5.59 31.03
N MET A 413 -10.85 -5.03 29.94
CA MET A 413 -10.11 -4.28 28.92
C MET A 413 -10.09 -2.76 29.18
N GLU A 414 -11.10 -2.25 29.89
CA GLU A 414 -11.13 -0.90 30.49
C GLU A 414 -10.16 -0.80 31.67
#